data_AF-A0A5S9QPJ4-F1
#
_entry.id   AF-A0A5S9QPJ4-F1
#
_cell.length_a   1.000
_cell.length_b   1.000
_cell.length_c   1.000
_cell.angle_alpha   90.00
_cell.angle_beta   90.00
_cell.angle_gamma   90.00
#
_symmetry.space_group_name_H-M   'P 1'
#
loop_
_entity.id
_entity.type
_entity.pdbx_description
1 polymer ?
#
loop_
_entity_poly.entity_id
_entity_poly.type
_entity_poly.pdbx_seq_one_letter_code
_entity_poly.pdbx_strand_id
1 'polypeptide(L)'
;MKKSLLISTILFILSQSTFAREPLATDETKMQRVTDAASFDLNCAPDQLSINAVNPTMYIAEGCGHKTRYNLELCASLNWASTCTALQNGPIHKI
;
A
#
# COMPACT_ATOMS: atom_id res chain seq x y z
N MET A 1 44.01 -48.84 20.98
CA MET A 1 42.66 -49.38 20.66
C MET A 1 41.78 -48.25 20.14
N LYS A 2 40.77 -48.61 19.35
CA LYS A 2 40.00 -47.82 18.37
C LYS A 2 39.15 -46.67 18.95
N LYS A 3 39.09 -45.60 18.15
CA LYS A 3 37.98 -44.68 17.82
C LYS A 3 36.99 -44.26 18.93
N SER A 4 36.87 -42.95 19.13
CA SER A 4 35.54 -42.32 19.23
C SER A 4 35.54 -40.94 18.58
N LEU A 5 34.65 -40.81 17.61
CA LEU A 5 34.44 -39.71 16.70
C LEU A 5 32.96 -39.38 16.82
N LEU A 6 32.59 -38.28 17.50
CA LEU A 6 31.22 -37.78 17.55
C LEU A 6 31.29 -36.24 17.60
N ILE A 7 31.40 -35.61 16.43
CA ILE A 7 30.30 -34.94 15.70
C ILE A 7 29.88 -33.62 16.38
N SER A 8 30.60 -32.58 15.97
CA SER A 8 30.16 -31.21 15.70
C SER A 8 28.65 -30.99 15.84
N THR A 9 28.21 -30.42 16.96
CA THR A 9 26.85 -29.91 17.12
C THR A 9 26.86 -28.42 16.80
N ILE A 10 26.90 -28.09 15.52
CA ILE A 10 26.60 -26.75 15.03
C ILE A 10 25.11 -26.52 15.27
N LEU A 11 24.80 -25.80 16.35
CA LEU A 11 23.45 -25.37 16.69
C LEU A 11 23.08 -24.15 15.82
N PHE A 12 22.75 -24.41 14.55
CA PHE A 12 22.16 -23.41 13.65
C PHE A 12 20.66 -23.31 13.98
N ILE A 13 20.31 -22.49 14.98
CA ILE A 13 18.90 -22.14 15.21
C ILE A 13 18.50 -21.15 14.12
N LEU A 14 17.70 -21.66 13.19
CA LEU A 14 16.96 -20.93 12.18
C LEU A 14 16.24 -19.75 12.83
N SER A 15 16.71 -18.54 12.54
CA SER A 15 15.92 -17.31 12.70
C SER A 15 14.74 -17.41 11.74
N GLN A 16 13.62 -17.96 12.22
CA GLN A 16 12.36 -17.90 11.49
C GLN A 16 11.87 -16.47 11.58
N SER A 17 12.11 -15.70 10.52
CA SER A 17 11.50 -14.40 10.30
C SER A 17 9.99 -14.58 10.34
N THR A 18 9.37 -14.29 11.49
CA THR A 18 7.92 -14.12 11.56
C THR A 18 7.59 -12.88 10.74
N PHE A 19 7.29 -13.06 9.46
CA PHE A 19 6.56 -12.05 8.70
C PHE A 19 5.21 -11.89 9.40
N ALA A 20 5.16 -10.94 10.34
CA ALA A 20 3.91 -10.50 10.91
C ALA A 20 3.05 -10.04 9.73
N ARG A 21 1.94 -10.75 9.50
CA ARG A 21 0.96 -10.39 8.49
C ARG A 21 0.44 -9.01 8.89
N GLU A 22 0.86 -7.97 8.18
CA GLU A 22 0.43 -6.61 8.49
C GLU A 22 -1.11 -6.57 8.51
N PRO A 23 -1.72 -5.94 9.52
CA PRO A 23 -3.16 -5.81 9.57
C PRO A 23 -3.64 -5.12 8.29
N LEU A 24 -4.78 -5.59 7.75
CA LEU A 24 -5.41 -4.96 6.59
C LEU A 24 -5.59 -3.47 6.88
N ALA A 25 -5.19 -2.61 5.94
CA ALA A 25 -5.29 -1.17 6.09
C ALA A 25 -6.72 -0.77 6.50
N THR A 26 -6.85 0.07 7.54
CA THR A 26 -8.14 0.61 7.96
C THR A 26 -8.72 1.51 6.87
N ASP A 27 -10.03 1.72 6.87
CA ASP A 27 -10.66 2.61 5.89
C ASP A 27 -10.16 4.05 6.00
N GLU A 28 -9.80 4.50 7.21
CA GLU A 28 -9.12 5.76 7.47
C GLU A 28 -7.74 5.81 6.79
N THR A 29 -6.92 4.76 6.95
CA THR A 29 -5.59 4.68 6.31
C THR A 29 -5.70 4.67 4.79
N LYS A 30 -6.70 3.97 4.24
CA LYS A 30 -6.98 3.96 2.79
C LYS A 30 -7.35 5.36 2.30
N MET A 31 -8.25 6.04 3.02
CA MET A 31 -8.71 7.37 2.67
C MET A 31 -7.56 8.39 2.69
N GLN A 32 -6.70 8.34 3.71
CA GLN A 32 -5.53 9.21 3.80
C GLN A 32 -4.59 8.99 2.62
N ARG A 33 -4.29 7.74 2.27
CA ARG A 33 -3.41 7.42 1.12
C ARG A 33 -3.96 7.93 -0.21
N VAL A 34 -5.27 7.84 -0.42
CA VAL A 34 -5.91 8.38 -1.63
C VAL A 34 -5.86 9.91 -1.62
N THR A 35 -6.06 10.53 -0.45
CA THR A 35 -5.99 12.00 -0.30
C THR A 35 -4.59 12.53 -0.60
N ASP A 36 -3.55 11.89 -0.08
CA ASP A 36 -2.14 12.28 -0.31
C ASP A 36 -1.77 12.14 -1.79
N ALA A 37 -2.13 11.00 -2.41
CA ALA A 37 -1.91 10.78 -3.84
C ALA A 37 -2.65 11.81 -4.70
N ALA A 38 -3.92 12.08 -4.37
CA ALA A 38 -4.73 13.06 -5.10
C ALA A 38 -4.23 14.49 -4.93
N SER A 39 -3.75 14.86 -3.75
CA SER A 39 -3.16 16.17 -3.51
C SER A 39 -1.93 16.40 -4.37
N PHE A 40 -1.06 15.38 -4.45
CA PHE A 40 0.13 15.42 -5.29
C PHE A 40 -0.22 15.45 -6.78
N ASP A 41 -1.02 14.49 -7.27
CA ASP A 41 -1.32 14.33 -8.69
C ASP A 41 -2.17 15.48 -9.27
N LEU A 42 -3.05 16.07 -8.45
CA LEU A 42 -3.92 17.18 -8.86
C LEU A 42 -3.35 18.56 -8.51
N ASN A 43 -2.18 18.62 -7.86
CA ASN A 43 -1.59 19.85 -7.32
C ASN A 43 -2.62 20.69 -6.54
N CYS A 44 -3.34 20.03 -5.64
CA CYS A 44 -4.49 20.58 -4.92
C CYS A 44 -4.28 20.37 -3.42
N ALA A 45 -4.63 21.34 -2.58
CA ALA A 45 -4.49 21.17 -1.14
C ALA A 45 -5.47 20.09 -0.64
N PRO A 46 -5.10 19.26 0.36
CA PRO A 46 -5.97 18.17 0.84
C PRO A 46 -7.37 18.62 1.27
N ASP A 47 -7.49 19.81 1.87
CA ASP A 47 -8.75 20.41 2.31
C ASP A 47 -9.64 20.91 1.16
N GLN A 48 -9.10 20.98 -0.05
CA GLN A 48 -9.82 21.33 -1.28
C GLN A 48 -10.26 20.11 -2.09
N LEU A 49 -9.95 18.90 -1.60
CA LEU A 49 -10.32 17.64 -2.22
C LEU A 49 -11.55 17.02 -1.55
N SER A 50 -12.45 16.51 -2.37
CA SER A 50 -13.51 15.59 -1.96
C SER A 50 -13.17 14.18 -2.45
N ILE A 51 -12.97 13.26 -1.52
CA ILE A 51 -12.70 11.86 -1.81
C ILE A 51 -13.94 11.01 -1.56
N ASN A 52 -14.38 10.27 -2.58
CA ASN A 52 -15.55 9.41 -2.52
C ASN A 52 -15.15 7.96 -2.85
N ALA A 53 -15.42 7.03 -1.93
CA ALA A 53 -15.23 5.61 -2.19
C ALA A 53 -16.34 5.10 -3.13
N VAL A 54 -15.95 4.46 -4.23
CA VAL A 54 -16.87 3.80 -5.19
C VAL A 54 -17.07 2.35 -4.79
N ASN A 55 -15.99 1.69 -4.37
CA ASN A 55 -15.98 0.32 -3.86
C ASN A 55 -14.74 0.15 -2.93
N PRO A 56 -14.49 -1.03 -2.34
CA PRO A 56 -13.40 -1.21 -1.37
C PRO A 56 -11.98 -0.89 -1.87
N THR A 57 -11.75 -0.85 -3.19
CA THR A 57 -10.44 -0.54 -3.77
C THR A 57 -10.46 0.72 -4.63
N MET A 58 -11.63 1.23 -5.04
CA MET A 58 -11.73 2.32 -6.01
C MET A 58 -12.29 3.59 -5.37
N TYR A 59 -11.63 4.71 -5.68
CA TYR A 59 -11.95 6.02 -5.14
C TYR A 59 -11.99 7.06 -6.26
N ILE A 60 -12.84 8.07 -6.09
CA ILE A 60 -12.90 9.25 -6.94
C ILE A 60 -12.46 10.45 -6.10
N ALA A 61 -11.48 11.19 -6.60
CA ALA A 61 -11.10 12.48 -6.04
C ALA A 61 -11.61 13.61 -6.95
N GLU A 62 -12.21 14.63 -6.35
CA GLU A 62 -12.66 15.84 -7.04
C GLU A 62 -12.18 17.08 -6.28
N GLY A 63 -11.58 18.04 -6.98
CA GLY A 63 -11.09 19.27 -6.39
C GLY A 63 -10.23 20.06 -7.37
N CYS A 64 -10.05 21.36 -7.11
CA CYS A 64 -9.26 22.26 -7.96
C CYS A 64 -9.62 22.23 -9.46
N GLY A 65 -10.88 21.96 -9.82
CA GLY A 65 -11.32 21.87 -11.22
C GLY A 65 -11.02 20.54 -11.92
N HIS A 66 -10.47 19.58 -11.19
CA HIS A 66 -10.11 18.25 -11.68
C HIS A 66 -10.99 17.16 -11.07
N LYS A 67 -11.14 16.07 -11.82
CA LYS A 67 -11.74 14.82 -11.35
C LYS A 67 -10.89 13.65 -11.81
N THR A 68 -10.64 12.73 -10.89
CA THR A 68 -9.73 11.62 -11.11
C THR A 68 -10.18 10.37 -10.37
N ARG A 69 -9.80 9.21 -10.90
CA ARG A 69 -10.04 7.90 -10.28
C ARG A 69 -8.74 7.28 -9.80
N TYR A 70 -8.76 6.77 -8.57
CA TYR A 70 -7.67 6.04 -7.94
C TYR A 70 -8.09 4.60 -7.66
N ASN A 71 -7.14 3.67 -7.77
CA ASN A 71 -7.29 2.29 -7.33
C ASN A 71 -6.25 1.98 -6.24
N LEU A 72 -6.71 1.35 -5.15
CA LEU A 72 -5.89 0.82 -4.07
C LEU A 72 -5.66 -0.66 -4.34
N GLU A 73 -4.44 -0.99 -4.74
CA GLU A 73 -4.03 -2.35 -5.07
C GLU A 73 -2.99 -2.86 -4.06
N LEU A 74 -2.93 -4.18 -3.88
CA LEU A 74 -1.79 -4.78 -3.18
C LEU A 74 -0.55 -4.57 -4.04
N CYS A 75 0.54 -4.08 -3.44
CA CYS A 75 1.81 -3.82 -4.14
C CYS A 75 2.56 -5.12 -4.49
N ALA A 76 1.89 -6.12 -5.05
CA ALA A 76 2.44 -7.46 -5.27
C ALA A 76 3.68 -7.45 -6.18
N SER A 77 3.78 -6.50 -7.11
CA SER A 77 4.97 -6.28 -7.96
C SER A 77 6.19 -5.73 -7.20
N LEU A 78 6.00 -5.23 -5.97
CA LEU A 78 7.05 -4.66 -5.11
C LEU A 78 7.36 -5.53 -3.88
N ASN A 79 6.75 -6.72 -3.75
CA ASN A 79 6.88 -7.60 -2.58
C ASN A 79 6.54 -6.93 -1.24
N TRP A 80 5.67 -5.91 -1.23
CA TRP A 80 5.26 -5.26 0.02
C TRP A 80 3.93 -5.82 0.51
N ALA A 81 3.82 -6.03 1.83
CA ALA A 81 2.57 -6.39 2.50
C ALA A 81 1.60 -5.20 2.64
N SER A 82 1.96 -4.03 2.09
CA SER A 82 1.18 -2.80 2.09
C SER A 82 0.34 -2.61 0.82
N THR A 83 -0.65 -1.71 0.90
CA THR A 83 -1.43 -1.24 -0.25
C THR A 83 -0.77 -0.05 -0.93
N CYS A 84 -0.82 -0.02 -2.26
CA CYS A 84 -0.36 1.06 -3.13
C CYS A 84 -1.57 1.77 -3.74
N THR A 85 -1.51 3.09 -3.87
CA THR A 85 -2.51 3.86 -4.61
C THR A 85 -1.96 4.14 -6.01
N ALA A 86 -2.71 3.75 -7.03
CA ALA A 86 -2.39 4.05 -8.41
C ALA A 86 -3.45 4.96 -9.03
N LEU A 87 -2.99 5.95 -9.78
CA LEU A 87 -3.82 6.78 -10.64
C LEU A 87 -4.36 5.93 -11.79
N GLN A 88 -5.67 5.70 -11.83
CA GLN A 88 -6.28 4.86 -12.87
C GLN A 88 -6.56 5.67 -14.14
N ASN A 89 -7.12 6.86 -13.98
CA ASN A 89 -7.37 7.82 -15.06
C ASN A 89 -6.79 9.15 -14.63
N GLY A 90 -5.98 9.80 -15.46
CA GLY A 90 -5.39 11.10 -15.14
C GLY A 90 -6.41 12.21 -14.84
N PRO A 91 -5.95 13.42 -14.48
CA PRO A 91 -6.81 14.56 -14.22
C PRO A 91 -7.71 14.85 -15.42
N ILE A 92 -9.02 14.65 -15.26
CA ILE A 92 -10.01 15.08 -16.25
C ILE A 92 -10.54 16.43 -15.81
N HIS A 93 -10.39 17.45 -16.66
CA HIS A 93 -11.04 18.73 -16.47
C HIS A 93 -12.56 18.54 -16.59
N LYS A 94 -13.31 18.94 -15.57
CA LYS A 94 -14.77 19.05 -15.72
C LYS A 94 -15.05 20.24 -16.65
N ILE A 95 -15.74 19.98 -17.76
CA ILE A 95 -16.36 21.01 -18.62
C ILE A 95 -17.57 21.57 -17.88
#